data_AF-A0A3D4JWI8-F1
#
_entry.id   AF-A0A3D4JWI8-F1
#
_cell.length_a   1.000
_cell.length_b   1.000
_cell.length_c   1.000
_cell.angle_alpha   90.00
_cell.angle_beta   90.00
_cell.angle_gamma   90.00
#
_symmetry.space_group_name_H-M   'P 1'
#
loop_
_entity.id
_entity.type
_entity.pdbx_description
1 polymer ?
#
loop_
_entity_poly.entity_id
_entity_poly.type
_entity_poly.pdbx_seq_one_letter_code
_entity_poly.pdbx_strand_id
1 'polypeptide(L)'
;MNKSSATSTAENNSDITGKTWELTELNGKPIQLKNPQVIPHFMLNTSTMRYEGHGGCNGVGGTFEIKPEVMRIKFNQGISTMIACDDLETERAFTQALLSADNYSVNGSTLTLNKARMAPLAKFTLKK
;
A
#
# COMPACT_ATOMS: atom_id res chain seq x y z
N MET A 1 17.22 -15.00 -41.26
CA MET A 1 16.55 -16.18 -40.68
C MET A 1 16.56 -16.02 -39.17
N ASN A 2 15.38 -15.79 -38.60
CA ASN A 2 15.15 -15.59 -37.18
C ASN A 2 15.50 -16.84 -36.39
N LYS A 3 16.05 -16.66 -35.18
CA LYS A 3 15.66 -17.51 -34.06
C LYS A 3 15.58 -16.65 -32.80
N SER A 4 14.39 -16.09 -32.60
CA SER A 4 13.93 -15.58 -31.31
C SER A 4 13.92 -16.75 -30.33
N SER A 5 14.68 -16.62 -29.23
CA SER A 5 14.43 -17.36 -28.00
C SER A 5 13.72 -16.39 -27.07
N ALA A 6 12.38 -16.40 -27.12
CA ALA A 6 11.57 -15.76 -26.10
C ALA A 6 11.51 -16.70 -24.90
N THR A 7 12.32 -16.42 -23.89
CA THR A 7 12.17 -17.03 -22.57
C THR A 7 11.07 -16.25 -21.86
N SER A 8 9.87 -16.83 -21.77
CA SER A 8 8.79 -16.31 -20.94
C SER A 8 9.18 -16.41 -19.47
N THR A 9 9.78 -15.35 -18.94
CA THR A 9 9.90 -15.10 -17.50
C THR A 9 8.50 -15.04 -16.91
N ALA A 10 8.14 -16.03 -16.09
CA ALA A 10 7.08 -15.85 -15.11
C ALA A 10 7.48 -14.65 -14.25
N GLU A 11 6.84 -13.50 -14.47
CA GLU A 11 7.07 -12.31 -13.68
C GLU A 11 6.76 -12.66 -12.22
N ASN A 12 7.77 -12.61 -11.36
CA ASN A 12 7.56 -12.52 -9.92
C ASN A 12 6.84 -11.19 -9.67
N ASN A 13 5.51 -11.19 -9.81
CA ASN A 13 4.64 -10.02 -9.64
C ASN A 13 4.47 -9.69 -8.15
N SER A 14 5.57 -9.71 -7.39
CA SER A 14 5.67 -9.35 -5.98
C SER A 14 6.24 -7.95 -5.77
N ASP A 15 6.64 -7.28 -6.84
CA ASP A 15 7.08 -5.89 -6.78
C ASP A 15 5.90 -4.96 -6.51
N ILE A 16 6.01 -4.20 -5.43
CA ILE A 16 5.01 -3.23 -4.96
C ILE A 16 5.48 -1.79 -5.14
N THR A 17 6.70 -1.58 -5.63
CA THR A 17 7.34 -0.26 -5.74
C THR A 17 6.95 0.46 -7.03
N GLY A 18 6.98 1.79 -7.03
CA GLY A 18 6.59 2.61 -8.20
C GLY A 18 5.13 2.47 -8.64
N LYS A 19 4.28 1.84 -7.83
CA LYS A 19 2.88 1.54 -8.09
C LYS A 19 1.98 2.25 -7.07
N THR A 20 0.81 2.70 -7.52
CA THR A 20 -0.22 3.24 -6.61
C THR A 20 -1.16 2.13 -6.18
N TRP A 21 -1.31 1.97 -4.86
CA TRP A 21 -2.16 0.97 -4.24
C TRP A 21 -3.35 1.63 -3.56
N GLU A 22 -4.55 1.38 -4.06
CA GLU A 22 -5.81 1.94 -3.55
C GLU A 22 -6.44 1.02 -2.51
N LEU A 23 -6.76 1.57 -1.34
CA LEU A 23 -7.31 0.85 -0.20
C LEU A 23 -8.71 0.31 -0.50
N THR A 24 -8.96 -0.94 -0.11
CA THR A 24 -10.25 -1.62 -0.30
C THR A 24 -10.82 -2.13 1.02
N GLU A 25 -9.96 -2.61 1.93
CA GLU A 25 -10.37 -3.16 3.21
C GLU A 25 -9.39 -2.76 4.32
N LEU A 26 -9.92 -2.56 5.53
CA LEU A 26 -9.17 -2.39 6.77
C LEU A 26 -9.64 -3.41 7.80
N ASN A 27 -8.71 -4.11 8.45
CA ASN A 27 -8.99 -5.13 9.47
C ASN A 27 -10.05 -6.16 9.03
N GLY A 28 -9.99 -6.58 7.75
CA GLY A 28 -10.91 -7.54 7.15
C GLY A 28 -12.33 -7.00 6.84
N LYS A 29 -12.55 -5.68 6.88
CA LYS A 29 -13.83 -5.04 6.53
C LYS A 29 -13.65 -4.09 5.34
N PRO A 30 -14.57 -4.09 4.36
CA PRO A 30 -14.56 -3.07 3.30
C PRO A 30 -14.61 -1.67 3.88
N ILE A 31 -13.82 -0.75 3.32
CA ILE A 31 -13.85 0.65 3.73
C ILE A 31 -15.19 1.30 3.34
N GLN A 32 -15.63 2.24 4.16
CA GLN A 32 -16.79 3.08 3.86
C GLN A 32 -16.29 4.52 3.83
N LEU A 33 -16.49 5.19 2.69
CA LEU A 33 -16.07 6.58 2.49
C LEU A 33 -17.31 7.46 2.37
N LYS A 34 -17.32 8.57 3.09
CA LYS A 34 -18.29 9.66 2.92
C LYS A 34 -17.99 10.43 1.63
N ASN A 35 -16.72 10.58 1.28
CA ASN A 35 -16.29 11.12 -0.01
C ASN A 35 -15.66 10.03 -0.91
N PRO A 36 -16.45 9.37 -1.78
CA PRO A 36 -15.95 8.28 -2.63
C PRO A 36 -15.04 8.74 -3.78
N GLN A 37 -14.90 10.05 -4.02
CA GLN A 37 -14.02 10.59 -5.06
C GLN A 37 -12.54 10.50 -4.65
N VAL A 38 -12.25 10.35 -3.36
CA VAL A 38 -10.88 10.33 -2.82
C VAL A 38 -10.63 9.02 -2.10
N ILE A 39 -10.21 8.01 -2.86
CA ILE A 39 -9.88 6.70 -2.31
C ILE A 39 -8.51 6.78 -1.58
N PRO A 40 -8.42 6.34 -0.31
CA PRO A 40 -7.14 6.27 0.38
C PRO A 40 -6.14 5.39 -0.38
N HIS A 41 -4.90 5.85 -0.54
CA HIS A 41 -3.89 5.17 -1.34
C HIS A 41 -2.47 5.54 -0.91
N PHE A 42 -1.50 4.75 -1.35
CA PHE A 42 -0.08 5.10 -1.26
C PHE A 42 0.73 4.57 -2.45
N MET A 43 1.92 5.14 -2.63
CA MET A 43 2.96 4.67 -3.54
C MET A 43 4.31 4.63 -2.81
N LEU A 44 5.16 3.66 -3.14
CA LEU A 44 6.54 3.56 -2.66
C LEU A 44 7.51 4.08 -3.71
N ASN A 45 8.19 5.18 -3.41
CA ASN A 45 9.23 5.75 -4.25
C ASN A 45 10.62 5.28 -3.78
N THR A 46 11.23 4.37 -4.53
CA THR A 46 12.55 3.79 -4.21
C THR A 46 13.72 4.72 -4.53
N SER A 47 13.52 5.75 -5.34
CA SER A 47 14.58 6.75 -5.59
C SER A 47 14.86 7.63 -4.38
N THR A 48 13.83 7.86 -3.56
CA THR A 48 13.92 8.68 -2.33
C THR A 48 13.75 7.87 -1.05
N MET A 49 13.39 6.58 -1.13
CA MET A 49 12.99 5.71 -0.02
C MET A 49 11.86 6.33 0.82
N ARG A 50 10.90 6.96 0.14
CA ARG A 50 9.72 7.59 0.74
C ARG A 50 8.43 6.99 0.20
N TYR A 51 7.44 6.90 1.06
CA TYR A 51 6.07 6.65 0.64
C TYR A 51 5.28 7.96 0.68
N GLU A 52 4.37 8.09 -0.26
CA GLU A 52 3.46 9.23 -0.40
C GLU A 52 2.08 8.74 -0.79
N GLY A 53 1.06 9.49 -0.42
CA GLY A 53 -0.32 9.13 -0.68
C GLY A 53 -1.33 10.04 -0.01
N HIS A 54 -2.58 9.60 -0.02
CA HIS A 54 -3.70 10.30 0.59
C HIS A 54 -4.51 9.33 1.46
N GLY A 55 -4.92 9.75 2.64
CA GLY A 55 -5.72 8.95 3.58
C GLY A 55 -7.23 9.10 3.40
N GLY A 56 -7.69 9.68 2.29
CA GLY A 56 -9.09 10.08 2.08
C GLY A 56 -9.38 11.50 2.59
N CYS A 57 -8.82 11.85 3.75
CA CYS A 57 -8.94 13.19 4.36
C CYS A 57 -7.68 14.05 4.18
N ASN A 58 -6.55 13.50 4.62
CA ASN A 58 -5.26 14.18 4.72
C ASN A 58 -4.20 13.47 3.90
N GLY A 59 -3.12 14.18 3.54
CA GLY A 59 -1.94 13.55 2.96
C GLY A 59 -1.28 12.59 3.95
N VAL A 60 -0.81 11.44 3.47
CA VAL A 60 -0.02 10.49 4.25
C VAL A 60 1.35 10.32 3.61
N GLY A 61 2.41 10.25 4.41
CA GLY A 61 3.75 10.07 3.88
C GLY A 61 4.79 9.87 4.96
N GLY A 62 5.96 9.38 4.54
CA GLY A 62 7.06 9.05 5.44
C GLY A 62 8.17 8.29 4.72
N THR A 63 9.05 7.64 5.48
CA THR A 63 10.08 6.76 4.92
C THR A 63 9.65 5.30 5.04
N PHE A 64 10.26 4.43 4.24
CA PHE A 64 10.02 3.00 4.36
C PHE A 64 11.33 2.21 4.18
N GLU A 65 11.34 1.01 4.72
CA GLU A 65 12.36 -0.01 4.49
C GLU A 65 11.66 -1.22 3.88
N ILE A 66 12.24 -1.82 2.83
CA ILE A 66 11.67 -2.99 2.16
C ILE A 66 12.75 -4.06 1.92
N LYS A 67 12.36 -5.33 2.08
CA LYS A 67 13.16 -6.52 1.77
C LYS A 67 12.33 -7.46 0.91
N PRO A 68 12.27 -7.23 -0.42
CA PRO A 68 11.38 -7.97 -1.32
C PRO A 68 11.63 -9.48 -1.32
N GLU A 69 12.88 -9.91 -1.12
CA GLU A 69 13.29 -11.31 -1.08
C GLU A 69 12.63 -12.13 0.04
N VAL A 70 12.21 -11.47 1.11
CA VAL A 70 11.49 -12.07 2.26
C VAL A 70 10.16 -11.39 2.55
N MET A 71 9.64 -10.60 1.59
CA MET A 71 8.34 -9.93 1.66
C MET A 71 8.14 -9.07 2.93
N ARG A 72 9.22 -8.43 3.42
CA ARG A 72 9.14 -7.54 4.58
C ARG A 72 9.07 -6.08 4.16
N ILE A 73 8.29 -5.32 4.89
CA ILE A 73 8.19 -3.87 4.75
C ILE A 73 7.99 -3.25 6.12
N LYS A 74 8.57 -2.08 6.35
CA LYS A 74 8.33 -1.27 7.53
C LYS A 74 8.14 0.17 7.10
N PHE A 75 7.06 0.78 7.58
CA PHE A 75 6.78 2.20 7.37
C PHE A 75 7.19 2.99 8.61
N ASN A 76 7.81 4.14 8.40
CA ASN A 76 8.11 5.08 9.46
C ASN A 76 7.33 6.37 9.22
N GLN A 77 6.69 6.88 10.26
CA GLN A 77 5.82 8.05 10.17
C GLN A 77 6.58 9.28 9.69
N GLY A 78 6.00 9.99 8.73
CA GLY A 78 6.45 11.30 8.29
C GLY A 78 5.41 12.39 8.57
N ILE A 79 5.43 13.41 7.72
CA ILE A 79 4.56 14.57 7.83
C ILE A 79 3.19 14.23 7.24
N SER A 80 2.13 14.61 7.96
CA SER A 80 0.75 14.57 7.50
C SER A 80 0.10 15.93 7.76
N THR A 81 -0.88 16.29 6.94
CA THR A 81 -1.71 17.48 7.17
C THR A 81 -2.76 17.18 8.24
N MET A 82 -3.21 18.19 8.97
CA MET A 82 -4.31 18.04 9.93
C MET A 82 -5.46 18.95 9.53
N ILE A 83 -6.38 18.41 8.72
CA ILE A 83 -7.65 19.04 8.34
C ILE A 83 -8.80 18.20 8.92
N ALA A 84 -9.86 18.87 9.36
CA ALA A 84 -11.08 18.19 9.79
C ALA A 84 -11.94 17.80 8.57
N CYS A 85 -12.33 16.53 8.48
CA CYS A 85 -13.30 16.03 7.50
C CYS A 85 -14.06 14.81 8.04
N ASP A 86 -15.06 14.33 7.30
CA ASP A 86 -15.93 13.23 7.74
C ASP A 86 -15.26 11.84 7.72
N ASP A 87 -14.19 11.66 6.94
CA ASP A 87 -13.51 10.38 6.73
C ASP A 87 -12.25 10.19 7.64
N LEU A 88 -12.13 10.97 8.71
CA LEU A 88 -11.00 10.92 9.65
C LEU A 88 -10.78 9.55 10.30
N GLU A 89 -11.85 8.79 10.57
CA GLU A 89 -11.71 7.46 11.17
C GLU A 89 -11.02 6.46 10.22
N THR A 90 -11.44 6.45 8.95
CA THR A 90 -10.82 5.64 7.90
C THR A 90 -9.36 6.06 7.68
N GLU A 91 -9.07 7.36 7.66
CA GLU A 91 -7.71 7.89 7.53
C GLU A 91 -6.78 7.43 8.67
N ARG A 92 -7.27 7.52 9.93
CA ARG A 92 -6.52 7.06 11.11
C ARG A 92 -6.26 5.57 11.06
N ALA A 93 -7.27 4.77 10.75
CA ALA A 93 -7.14 3.33 10.66
C ALA A 93 -6.19 2.91 9.53
N PHE A 94 -6.23 3.60 8.39
CA PHE A 94 -5.29 3.39 7.28
C PHE A 94 -3.85 3.72 7.69
N THR A 95 -3.62 4.89 8.28
CA THR A 95 -2.29 5.29 8.75
C THR A 95 -1.75 4.32 9.80
N GLN A 96 -2.59 3.87 10.73
CA GLN A 96 -2.23 2.87 11.73
C GLN A 96 -1.86 1.52 11.08
N ALA A 97 -2.59 1.09 10.05
CA ALA A 97 -2.30 -0.14 9.33
C ALA A 97 -0.93 -0.07 8.62
N LEU A 98 -0.61 1.04 7.96
CA LEU A 98 0.72 1.27 7.37
C LEU A 98 1.82 1.13 8.43
N LEU A 99 1.71 1.88 9.53
CA LEU A 99 2.74 1.92 10.57
C LEU A 99 2.86 0.62 11.38
N SER A 100 1.81 -0.20 11.39
CA SER A 100 1.80 -1.48 12.11
C SER A 100 2.29 -2.66 11.27
N ALA A 101 2.37 -2.51 9.95
CA ALA A 101 2.77 -3.58 9.06
C ALA A 101 4.26 -3.91 9.20
N ASP A 102 4.58 -5.20 9.21
CA ASP A 102 5.97 -5.72 9.21
C ASP A 102 6.26 -6.61 7.98
N ASN A 103 5.22 -6.98 7.24
CA ASN A 103 5.29 -7.78 6.03
C ASN A 103 4.12 -7.48 5.08
N TYR A 104 4.26 -7.96 3.85
CA TYR A 104 3.25 -7.82 2.82
C TYR A 104 3.10 -9.11 2.00
N SER A 105 1.98 -9.24 1.29
CA SER A 105 1.81 -10.28 0.27
C SER A 105 1.14 -9.71 -0.97
N VAL A 106 1.50 -10.26 -2.13
CA VAL A 106 0.95 -9.85 -3.43
C VAL A 106 0.31 -11.04 -4.13
N ASN A 107 -0.89 -10.84 -4.65
CA ASN A 107 -1.59 -11.79 -5.49
C ASN A 107 -2.21 -11.07 -6.69
N GLY A 108 -1.52 -11.12 -7.82
CA GLY A 108 -1.90 -10.38 -9.03
C GLY A 108 -1.95 -8.88 -8.78
N SER A 109 -3.13 -8.28 -8.91
CA SER A 109 -3.38 -6.85 -8.64
C SER A 109 -3.76 -6.56 -7.19
N THR A 110 -3.65 -7.52 -6.28
CA THR A 110 -3.99 -7.35 -4.86
C THR A 110 -2.74 -7.30 -4.00
N LEU A 111 -2.63 -6.28 -3.15
CA LEU A 111 -1.62 -6.17 -2.10
C LEU A 111 -2.31 -6.28 -0.74
N THR A 112 -1.72 -7.01 0.19
CA THR A 112 -2.10 -6.96 1.61
C THR A 112 -0.91 -6.60 2.48
N LEU A 113 -1.18 -5.77 3.49
CA LEU A 113 -0.24 -5.46 4.56
C LEU A 113 -0.63 -6.24 5.81
N ASN A 114 0.33 -6.90 6.44
CA ASN A 114 0.09 -7.77 7.58
C ASN A 114 1.03 -7.46 8.74
N LYS A 115 0.69 -7.98 9.91
CA LYS A 115 1.53 -7.96 11.11
C LYS A 115 1.70 -9.38 11.63
N ALA A 116 2.94 -9.87 11.68
CA ALA A 116 3.24 -11.24 12.03
C ALA A 116 2.34 -12.25 11.27
N ARG A 117 1.75 -13.23 11.97
CA ARG A 117 0.82 -14.24 11.41
C ARG A 117 -0.66 -13.90 11.63
N MET A 118 -0.98 -12.62 11.81
CA MET A 118 -2.37 -12.17 12.00
C MET A 118 -3.13 -12.07 10.68
N ALA A 119 -4.44 -11.84 10.78
CA ALA A 119 -5.24 -11.39 9.65
C ALA A 119 -4.67 -10.08 9.05
N PRO A 120 -4.90 -9.82 7.75
CA PRO A 120 -4.43 -8.59 7.10
C PRO A 120 -4.92 -7.33 7.81
N LEU A 121 -4.02 -6.37 7.99
CA LEU A 121 -4.34 -5.05 8.51
C LEU A 121 -5.05 -4.20 7.46
N ALA A 122 -4.58 -4.29 6.21
CA ALA A 122 -5.12 -3.57 5.08
C ALA A 122 -4.98 -4.36 3.79
N LYS A 123 -5.95 -4.18 2.88
CA LYS A 123 -5.94 -4.76 1.54
C LYS A 123 -6.14 -3.68 0.50
N PHE A 124 -5.41 -3.80 -0.59
CA PHE A 124 -5.34 -2.82 -1.66
C PHE A 124 -5.52 -3.48 -3.01
N THR A 125 -5.99 -2.69 -3.97
CA THR A 125 -5.92 -3.02 -5.39
C THR A 125 -4.92 -2.10 -6.08
N LEU A 126 -4.20 -2.64 -7.06
CA LEU A 126 -3.38 -1.85 -7.95
C LEU A 126 -4.28 -0.87 -8.71
N LYS A 127 -3.94 0.42 -8.66
CA LYS A 127 -4.59 1.45 -9.48
C LYS A 127 -4.26 1.19 -10.94
N LYS A 128 -5.29 1.12 -11.79
CA LYS A 128 -5.17 0.90 -13.23
C LYS A 128 -4.73 2.17 -13.96
#